data_AF-A0A1I8CJB1-F1
#
_entry.id   AF-A0A1I8CJB1-F1
#
_cell.length_a   1.000
_cell.length_b   1.000
_cell.length_c   1.000
_cell.angle_alpha   90.00
_cell.angle_beta   90.00
_cell.angle_gamma   90.00
#
_symmetry.space_group_name_H-M   'P 1'
#
loop_
_entity.id
_entity.type
_entity.pdbx_description
1 polymer ?
#
loop_
_entity_poly.entity_id
_entity_poly.type
_entity_poly.pdbx_seq_one_letter_code
_entity_poly.pdbx_strand_id
1 'polypeptide(L)'
;MSIPSDAMFVERLHEYFQARSMIDSKVIAKYSPEQAVKLFLELNLTQNKFKWLLSNLHDHSVFPSFYSIQKILKAQATGHYEYTSILMSTDQCNETINGCFVVDIESILKERITDLLASQNLVYKKTIASNGQEIYFINYCITGDSGQDSTKFNLQPQLIKTNHSSLALSIIAFWFGKDTRCLMEFFLKRPMAEMDRINQNGFDIMINEKMAKWVNNPTLGEICFAMIGRADIEGSKSNVDMDSWLPQASYPCGNFSGTSF
;
A
#
# COMPACT_ATOMS: atom_id res chain seq x y z
N MET A 1 -26.65 -35.19 -9.36
CA MET A 1 -26.89 -33.74 -9.20
C MET A 1 -25.57 -33.05 -9.41
N SER A 2 -25.49 -32.12 -10.37
CA SER A 2 -24.27 -31.33 -10.59
C SER A 2 -24.06 -30.39 -9.40
N ILE A 3 -22.89 -30.46 -8.78
CA ILE A 3 -22.48 -29.50 -7.75
C ILE A 3 -22.55 -28.09 -8.37
N PRO A 4 -23.18 -27.09 -7.73
CA PRO A 4 -23.18 -25.71 -8.21
C PRO A 4 -21.75 -25.25 -8.49
N SER A 5 -21.55 -24.44 -9.54
CA SER A 5 -20.21 -23.94 -9.95
C SER A 5 -19.39 -23.39 -8.79
N ASP A 6 -20.08 -22.73 -7.86
CA ASP A 6 -19.47 -22.02 -6.75
C ASP A 6 -19.03 -22.97 -5.62
N ALA A 7 -19.77 -24.07 -5.41
CA ALA A 7 -19.40 -25.10 -4.45
C ALA A 7 -18.17 -25.90 -4.94
N MET A 8 -18.10 -26.22 -6.24
CA MET A 8 -16.88 -26.82 -6.80
C MET A 8 -15.67 -25.88 -6.75
N PHE A 9 -15.88 -24.57 -6.93
CA PHE A 9 -14.81 -23.59 -6.81
C PHE A 9 -14.24 -23.54 -5.38
N VAL A 10 -15.11 -23.54 -4.37
CA VAL A 10 -14.71 -23.58 -2.95
C VAL A 10 -13.97 -24.89 -2.63
N GLU A 11 -14.47 -26.03 -3.11
CA GLU A 11 -13.84 -27.34 -2.92
C GLU A 11 -12.44 -27.40 -3.56
N ARG A 12 -12.29 -26.93 -4.80
CA ARG A 12 -10.98 -26.86 -5.48
C ARG A 12 -10.01 -25.90 -4.81
N LEU A 13 -10.49 -24.76 -4.30
CA LEU A 13 -9.65 -23.85 -3.51
C LEU A 13 -9.18 -24.53 -2.23
N HIS A 14 -10.06 -25.26 -1.55
CA HIS A 14 -9.70 -26.03 -0.36
C HIS A 14 -8.63 -27.09 -0.65
N GLU A 15 -8.82 -27.89 -1.71
CA GLU A 15 -7.83 -28.88 -2.17
C GLU A 15 -6.49 -28.21 -2.51
N TYR A 16 -6.51 -27.07 -3.20
CA TYR A 16 -5.32 -26.29 -3.51
C TYR A 16 -4.57 -25.86 -2.23
N PHE A 17 -5.29 -25.36 -1.21
CA PHE A 17 -4.67 -24.96 0.06
C PHE A 17 -4.13 -26.15 0.85
N GLN A 18 -4.86 -27.27 0.89
CA GLN A 18 -4.35 -28.49 1.51
C GLN A 18 -3.07 -28.96 0.80
N ALA A 19 -3.09 -29.06 -0.54
CA ALA A 19 -1.92 -29.47 -1.31
C ALA A 19 -0.72 -28.53 -1.09
N ARG A 20 -0.96 -27.21 -1.07
CA ARG A 20 0.10 -26.22 -0.81
C ARG A 20 0.67 -26.33 0.60
N SER A 21 -0.18 -26.59 1.61
CA SER A 21 0.27 -26.85 2.99
C SER A 21 1.10 -28.13 3.13
N MET A 22 0.81 -29.15 2.31
CA MET A 22 1.58 -30.41 2.30
C MET A 22 2.95 -30.26 1.61
N ILE A 23 3.08 -29.37 0.63
CA ILE A 23 4.34 -29.10 -0.07
C ILE A 23 5.29 -28.26 0.80
N ASP A 24 4.76 -27.33 1.58
CA ASP A 24 5.55 -26.49 2.49
C ASP A 24 5.70 -27.17 3.86
N SER A 25 6.57 -28.19 3.92
CA SER A 25 6.84 -29.04 5.10
C SER A 25 7.23 -28.32 6.41
N LYS A 26 7.28 -26.98 6.42
CA LYS A 26 7.48 -26.15 7.63
C LYS A 26 6.19 -25.64 8.28
N VAL A 27 5.00 -25.87 7.71
CA VAL A 27 3.75 -25.27 8.23
C VAL A 27 2.65 -26.33 8.40
N ILE A 28 2.62 -26.97 9.56
CA ILE A 28 1.42 -27.67 10.08
C ILE A 28 0.43 -26.65 10.70
N ALA A 29 0.60 -25.34 10.44
CA ALA A 29 -0.19 -24.30 11.09
C ALA A 29 -1.30 -23.77 10.16
N LYS A 30 -2.51 -23.62 10.72
CA LYS A 30 -3.60 -22.82 10.14
C LYS A 30 -3.03 -21.48 9.66
N TYR A 31 -3.57 -20.94 8.55
CA TYR A 31 -3.18 -19.63 8.06
C TYR A 31 -3.33 -18.58 9.18
N SER A 32 -2.32 -17.75 9.38
CA SER A 32 -2.47 -16.58 10.27
C SER A 32 -3.47 -15.60 9.65
N PRO A 33 -4.14 -14.76 10.45
CA PRO A 33 -5.00 -13.69 9.94
C PRO A 33 -4.33 -12.81 8.88
N GLU A 34 -3.04 -12.52 9.03
CA GLU A 34 -2.23 -11.71 8.11
C GLU A 34 -1.94 -12.46 6.81
N GLN A 35 -1.57 -13.74 6.88
CA GLN A 35 -1.35 -14.59 5.70
C GLN A 35 -2.63 -14.77 4.91
N ALA A 36 -3.76 -14.93 5.60
CA ALA A 36 -5.08 -15.02 5.00
C ALA A 36 -5.40 -13.71 4.27
N VAL A 37 -5.33 -12.56 4.94
CA VAL A 37 -5.52 -11.23 4.31
C VAL A 37 -4.64 -11.11 3.06
N LYS A 38 -3.33 -11.31 3.17
CA LYS A 38 -2.39 -11.20 2.05
C LYS A 38 -2.82 -12.02 0.84
N LEU A 39 -3.18 -13.28 1.06
CA LEU A 39 -3.66 -14.17 0.00
C LEU A 39 -4.96 -13.63 -0.64
N PHE A 40 -5.90 -13.11 0.14
CA PHE A 40 -7.12 -12.51 -0.42
C PHE A 40 -6.82 -11.29 -1.29
N LEU A 41 -5.82 -10.49 -0.91
CA LEU A 41 -5.34 -9.39 -1.72
C LEU A 41 -4.67 -9.87 -3.03
N GLU A 42 -4.00 -11.02 -3.01
CA GLU A 42 -3.41 -11.65 -4.20
C GLU A 42 -4.48 -12.23 -5.16
N LEU A 43 -5.57 -12.76 -4.61
CA LEU A 43 -6.69 -13.33 -5.38
C LEU A 43 -7.59 -12.27 -6.03
N ASN A 44 -7.38 -10.98 -5.74
CA ASN A 44 -8.11 -9.86 -6.32
C ASN A 44 -9.65 -9.97 -6.17
N LEU A 45 -10.11 -10.43 -5.01
CA LEU A 45 -11.53 -10.62 -4.73
C LEU A 45 -12.18 -9.32 -4.22
N THR A 46 -13.43 -9.06 -4.62
CA THR A 46 -14.23 -7.98 -4.03
C THR A 46 -14.53 -8.26 -2.56
N GLN A 47 -14.80 -7.24 -1.74
CA GLN A 47 -15.16 -7.45 -0.32
C GLN A 47 -16.35 -8.41 -0.13
N ASN A 48 -17.33 -8.37 -1.04
CA ASN A 48 -18.49 -9.25 -1.01
C ASN A 48 -18.11 -10.69 -1.36
N LYS A 49 -17.33 -10.90 -2.43
CA LYS A 49 -16.80 -12.23 -2.79
C LYS A 49 -15.90 -12.78 -1.69
N PHE A 50 -15.14 -11.89 -1.05
CA PHE A 50 -14.25 -12.23 0.04
C PHE A 50 -15.00 -12.64 1.31
N LYS A 51 -16.02 -11.87 1.71
CA LYS A 51 -16.94 -12.21 2.81
C LYS A 51 -17.66 -13.54 2.55
N TRP A 52 -18.12 -13.74 1.32
CA TRP A 52 -18.74 -14.99 0.90
C TRP A 52 -17.76 -16.16 0.99
N LEU A 53 -16.54 -16.00 0.48
CA LEU A 53 -15.50 -17.03 0.54
C LEU A 53 -15.17 -17.42 1.98
N LEU A 54 -14.96 -16.44 2.88
CA LEU A 54 -14.69 -16.71 4.29
C LEU A 54 -15.83 -17.41 5.01
N SER A 55 -17.07 -17.07 4.68
CA SER A 55 -18.25 -17.71 5.30
C SER A 55 -18.34 -19.19 4.91
N ASN A 56 -18.00 -19.53 3.66
CA ASN A 56 -18.02 -20.91 3.17
C ASN A 56 -16.80 -21.74 3.59
N LEU A 57 -15.66 -21.09 3.86
CA LEU A 57 -14.43 -21.78 4.30
C LEU A 57 -14.32 -21.94 5.82
N HIS A 58 -15.27 -21.40 6.60
CA HIS A 58 -15.26 -21.45 8.07
C HIS A 58 -15.18 -22.88 8.62
N ASP A 59 -15.94 -23.81 8.02
CA ASP A 59 -16.05 -25.19 8.50
C ASP A 59 -14.85 -26.06 8.13
N HIS A 60 -14.01 -25.58 7.20
CA HIS A 60 -12.86 -26.32 6.69
C HIS A 60 -11.57 -26.11 7.53
N SER A 61 -11.60 -25.26 8.57
CA SER A 61 -10.55 -25.08 9.59
C SER A 61 -9.13 -24.67 9.12
N VAL A 62 -8.94 -24.44 7.81
CA VAL A 62 -7.67 -23.98 7.20
C VAL A 62 -7.42 -22.49 7.44
N PHE A 63 -8.48 -21.70 7.51
CA PHE A 63 -8.44 -20.24 7.66
C PHE A 63 -8.78 -19.77 9.08
N PRO A 64 -8.29 -18.60 9.50
CA PRO A 64 -8.71 -17.97 10.75
C PRO A 64 -10.16 -17.45 10.63
N SER A 65 -10.78 -17.16 11.77
CA SER A 65 -12.17 -16.72 11.79
C SER A 65 -12.40 -15.45 10.96
N PHE A 66 -13.60 -15.32 10.37
CA PHE A 66 -14.01 -14.12 9.66
C PHE A 66 -13.82 -12.86 10.52
N TYR A 67 -14.13 -12.94 11.81
CA TYR A 67 -13.98 -11.83 12.75
C TYR A 67 -12.50 -11.39 12.90
N SER A 68 -11.57 -12.33 12.99
CA SER A 68 -10.13 -12.05 13.09
C SER A 68 -9.62 -11.30 11.86
N ILE A 69 -10.03 -11.73 10.66
CA ILE A 69 -9.62 -11.08 9.41
C ILE A 69 -10.30 -9.72 9.25
N GLN A 70 -11.59 -9.63 9.56
CA GLN A 70 -12.33 -8.37 9.50
C GLN A 70 -11.74 -7.33 10.45
N LYS A 71 -11.24 -7.74 11.62
CA LYS A 71 -10.55 -6.85 12.56
C LYS A 71 -9.29 -6.25 11.94
N ILE A 72 -8.50 -7.03 11.21
CA ILE A 72 -7.30 -6.55 10.50
C ILE A 72 -7.67 -5.60 9.37
N LEU A 73 -8.67 -5.95 8.56
CA LEU A 73 -9.15 -5.07 7.50
C LEU A 73 -9.83 -3.80 8.03
N LYS A 74 -10.24 -3.75 9.29
CA LYS A 74 -10.78 -2.53 9.91
C LYS A 74 -9.73 -1.77 10.71
N ALA A 75 -8.50 -2.30 10.82
CA ALA A 75 -7.43 -1.60 11.49
C ALA A 75 -7.13 -0.32 10.69
N GLN A 76 -6.95 0.78 11.42
CA GLN A 76 -6.61 2.05 10.83
C GLN A 76 -5.23 1.92 10.16
N ALA A 77 -5.15 2.34 8.90
CA ALA A 77 -3.87 2.38 8.19
C ALA A 77 -2.94 3.43 8.83
N THR A 78 -1.67 3.07 8.93
CA THR A 78 -0.60 3.97 9.39
C THR A 78 -0.47 5.16 8.45
N GLY A 79 -0.22 6.35 8.99
CA GLY A 79 -0.10 7.59 8.23
C GLY A 79 -1.28 8.56 8.32
N HIS A 80 -2.32 8.23 9.08
CA HIS A 80 -3.43 9.13 9.40
C HIS A 80 -4.06 9.78 8.14
N TYR A 81 -4.50 8.95 7.19
CA TYR A 81 -5.08 9.44 5.93
C TYR A 81 -6.28 10.36 6.15
N GLU A 82 -6.27 11.50 5.47
CA GLU A 82 -7.41 12.42 5.36
C GLU A 82 -8.16 12.16 4.06
N TYR A 83 -9.48 12.10 4.14
CA TYR A 83 -10.39 11.92 3.01
C TYR A 83 -11.02 13.26 2.66
N THR A 84 -11.01 13.59 1.37
CA THR A 84 -11.48 14.90 0.90
C THR A 84 -12.06 14.81 -0.50
N SER A 85 -12.76 15.86 -0.89
CA SER A 85 -13.35 16.03 -2.20
C SER A 85 -13.00 17.40 -2.76
N ILE A 86 -12.69 17.48 -4.04
CA ILE A 86 -12.45 18.72 -4.77
C ILE A 86 -13.45 18.84 -5.92
N LEU A 87 -14.07 20.01 -6.02
CA LEU A 87 -14.94 20.33 -7.15
C LEU A 87 -14.09 20.84 -8.32
N MET A 88 -14.10 20.11 -9.42
CA MET A 88 -13.45 20.49 -10.67
C MET A 88 -14.49 21.04 -11.63
N SER A 89 -14.40 22.34 -11.93
CA SER A 89 -15.23 22.96 -12.96
C SER A 89 -14.53 22.84 -14.31
N THR A 90 -15.14 22.10 -15.23
CA THR A 90 -14.80 22.13 -16.66
C THR A 90 -15.87 22.92 -17.42
N ASP A 91 -15.56 23.38 -18.63
CA ASP A 91 -16.46 24.19 -19.46
C ASP A 91 -17.84 23.55 -19.73
N GLN A 92 -18.01 22.25 -19.44
CA GLN A 92 -19.23 21.47 -19.71
C GLN A 92 -19.84 20.80 -18.46
N CYS A 93 -19.12 20.64 -17.35
CA CYS A 93 -19.64 20.01 -16.14
C CYS A 93 -18.78 20.30 -14.89
N ASN A 94 -19.43 20.34 -13.73
CA ASN A 94 -18.75 20.28 -12.44
C ASN A 94 -18.64 18.83 -11.99
N GLU A 95 -17.43 18.32 -11.90
CA GLU A 95 -17.15 16.97 -11.41
C GLU A 95 -16.60 17.05 -9.99
N THR A 96 -17.11 16.21 -9.08
CA THR A 96 -16.56 16.10 -7.73
C THR A 96 -15.58 14.94 -7.69
N ILE A 97 -14.31 15.25 -7.48
CA ILE A 97 -13.24 14.27 -7.38
C ILE A 97 -13.01 13.93 -5.92
N ASN A 98 -13.17 12.65 -5.59
CA ASN A 98 -12.92 12.13 -4.25
C ASN A 98 -11.52 11.51 -4.17
N GLY A 99 -10.87 11.67 -3.03
CA GLY A 99 -9.59 11.05 -2.79
C GLY A 99 -9.16 11.13 -1.33
N CYS A 100 -7.94 10.68 -1.08
CA CYS A 100 -7.31 10.75 0.22
C CYS A 100 -5.81 11.01 0.08
N PHE A 101 -5.22 11.58 1.13
CA PHE A 101 -3.78 11.77 1.23
C PHE A 101 -3.30 11.51 2.66
N VAL A 102 -2.03 11.15 2.79
CA VAL A 102 -1.36 10.91 4.07
C VAL A 102 -1.04 12.22 4.78
N VAL A 103 -1.11 12.21 6.10
CA VAL A 103 -0.77 13.35 6.98
C VAL A 103 0.50 13.11 7.79
N ASP A 104 0.85 11.83 8.00
CA ASP A 104 1.97 11.38 8.83
C ASP A 104 2.83 10.34 8.09
N ILE A 105 3.55 10.79 7.06
CA ILE A 105 4.56 10.01 6.32
C ILE A 105 5.63 9.46 7.27
N GLU A 106 5.99 10.21 8.32
CA GLU A 106 7.00 9.76 9.28
C GLU A 106 6.60 8.42 9.92
N SER A 107 5.33 8.26 10.31
CA SER A 107 4.83 6.99 10.84
C SER A 107 4.89 5.84 9.83
N ILE A 108 4.57 6.11 8.55
CA ILE A 108 4.68 5.12 7.48
C ILE A 108 6.14 4.69 7.33
N LEU A 109 7.07 5.63 7.26
CA LEU A 109 8.50 5.34 7.15
C LEU A 109 9.00 4.51 8.34
N LYS A 110 8.59 4.85 9.57
CA LYS A 110 8.97 4.09 10.78
C LYS A 110 8.49 2.65 10.73
N GLU A 111 7.23 2.42 10.37
CA GLU A 111 6.67 1.08 10.20
C GLU A 111 7.46 0.32 9.13
N ARG A 112 7.62 0.90 7.94
CA ARG A 112 8.30 0.23 6.81
C ARG A 112 9.76 -0.07 7.10
N ILE A 113 10.49 0.84 7.73
CA ILE A 113 11.89 0.60 8.11
C ILE A 113 11.97 -0.56 9.09
N THR A 114 11.08 -0.60 10.08
CA THR A 114 11.04 -1.69 11.07
C THR A 114 10.82 -3.04 10.39
N ASP A 115 9.82 -3.14 9.51
CA ASP A 115 9.50 -4.36 8.77
C ASP A 115 10.63 -4.80 7.82
N LEU A 116 11.24 -3.84 7.12
CA LEU A 116 12.30 -4.11 6.15
C LEU A 116 13.63 -4.47 6.83
N LEU A 117 13.88 -3.96 8.03
CA LEU A 117 15.00 -4.40 8.86
C LEU A 117 14.78 -5.82 9.39
N ALA A 118 13.58 -6.12 9.90
CA ALA A 118 13.23 -7.46 10.39
C ALA A 118 13.36 -8.52 9.28
N SER A 119 13.00 -8.17 8.04
CA SER A 119 13.13 -9.03 6.86
C SER A 119 14.51 -8.97 6.17
N GLN A 120 15.48 -8.23 6.72
CA GLN A 120 16.81 -8.03 6.16
C GLN A 120 16.80 -7.62 4.68
N ASN A 121 15.90 -6.70 4.33
CA ASN A 121 15.67 -6.29 2.94
C ASN A 121 15.78 -4.78 2.72
N LEU A 122 16.19 -4.00 3.73
CA LEU A 122 16.38 -2.55 3.62
C LEU A 122 17.79 -2.17 3.17
N VAL A 123 17.93 -1.29 2.18
CA VAL A 123 19.22 -0.64 1.87
C VAL A 123 19.39 0.59 2.76
N TYR A 124 20.47 0.62 3.54
CA TYR A 124 20.84 1.77 4.36
C TYR A 124 22.37 1.89 4.51
N LYS A 125 22.83 3.11 4.81
CA LYS A 125 24.22 3.41 5.19
C LYS A 125 24.26 3.95 6.61
N LYS A 126 25.13 3.41 7.45
CA LYS A 126 25.33 3.88 8.82
C LYS A 126 26.55 4.78 8.93
N THR A 127 26.43 5.88 9.65
CA THR A 127 27.56 6.71 10.10
C THR A 127 27.44 6.96 11.60
N ILE A 128 28.55 7.37 12.21
CA ILE A 128 28.59 7.77 13.63
C ILE A 128 29.01 9.23 13.64
N ALA A 129 28.17 10.09 14.20
CA ALA A 129 28.49 11.50 14.37
C ALA A 129 29.57 11.68 15.45
N SER A 130 30.21 12.85 15.47
CA SER A 130 31.28 13.17 16.43
C SER A 130 30.85 13.07 17.90
N ASN A 131 29.55 13.20 18.18
CA ASN A 131 28.94 13.02 19.51
C ASN A 131 28.61 11.55 19.85
N GLY A 132 28.96 10.59 18.99
CA GLY A 132 28.65 9.17 19.16
C GLY A 132 27.24 8.76 18.72
N GLN A 133 26.41 9.68 18.22
CA GLN A 133 25.07 9.38 17.73
C GLN A 133 25.14 8.59 16.42
N GLU A 134 24.37 7.51 16.31
CA GLU A 134 24.25 6.75 15.07
C GLU A 134 23.25 7.41 14.12
N ILE A 135 23.70 7.65 12.89
CA ILE A 135 22.88 8.21 11.82
C ILE A 135 22.78 7.17 10.70
N TYR A 136 21.55 6.84 10.34
CA TYR A 136 21.21 5.89 9.29
C TYR A 136 20.66 6.66 8.10
N PHE A 137 21.24 6.43 6.94
CA PHE A 137 20.85 7.03 5.68
C PHE A 137 20.10 5.98 4.86
N ILE A 138 18.89 6.32 4.43
CA ILE A 138 18.07 5.49 3.54
C ILE A 138 17.80 6.23 2.24
N ASN A 139 17.53 5.48 1.19
CA ASN A 139 17.00 6.03 -0.05
C ASN A 139 15.55 5.60 -0.17
N TYR A 140 14.70 6.51 -0.62
CA TYR A 140 13.33 6.19 -0.99
C TYR A 140 12.84 7.15 -2.06
N CYS A 141 11.94 6.67 -2.90
CA CYS A 141 11.38 7.43 -4.01
C CYS A 141 9.86 7.56 -3.90
N ILE A 142 9.32 8.53 -4.64
CA ILE A 142 7.89 8.68 -4.85
C ILE A 142 7.59 8.34 -6.30
N THR A 143 6.61 7.48 -6.52
CA THR A 143 6.20 7.05 -7.87
C THR A 143 4.70 7.26 -8.03
N GLY A 144 4.31 7.91 -9.12
CA GLY A 144 2.92 8.06 -9.52
C GLY A 144 2.49 6.95 -10.48
N ASP A 145 1.26 6.47 -10.33
CA ASP A 145 0.61 5.53 -11.23
C ASP A 145 -0.81 6.07 -11.52
N SER A 146 -1.03 6.47 -12.77
CA SER A 146 -2.28 7.05 -13.27
C SER A 146 -2.97 6.00 -14.15
N GLY A 147 -4.02 5.39 -13.62
CA GLY A 147 -4.88 4.46 -14.34
C GLY A 147 -5.96 5.17 -15.14
N GLN A 148 -6.88 4.40 -15.74
CA GLN A 148 -7.97 5.00 -16.54
C GLN A 148 -8.89 5.90 -15.69
N ASP A 149 -9.19 5.49 -14.45
CA ASP A 149 -10.19 6.16 -13.58
C ASP A 149 -9.64 6.54 -12.20
N SER A 150 -8.36 6.36 -11.93
CA SER A 150 -7.78 6.68 -10.63
C SER A 150 -6.29 6.93 -10.72
N THR A 151 -5.79 7.80 -9.85
CA THR A 151 -4.37 8.08 -9.71
C THR A 151 -3.93 7.76 -8.29
N LYS A 152 -2.76 7.13 -8.15
CA LYS A 152 -2.12 6.87 -6.86
C LYS A 152 -0.66 7.30 -6.88
N PHE A 153 -0.18 7.79 -5.75
CA PHE A 153 1.23 8.07 -5.51
C PHE A 153 1.72 7.18 -4.38
N ASN A 154 2.87 6.55 -4.59
CA ASN A 154 3.46 5.59 -3.66
C ASN A 154 4.82 6.07 -3.19
N LEU A 155 5.08 5.89 -1.90
CA LEU A 155 6.39 5.94 -1.27
C LEU A 155 7.04 4.56 -1.33
N GLN A 156 8.30 4.50 -1.75
CA GLN A 156 9.04 3.26 -1.88
C GLN A 156 10.47 3.37 -1.33
N PRO A 157 10.77 2.71 -0.19
CA PRO A 157 12.13 2.51 0.27
C PRO A 157 12.93 1.61 -0.67
N GLN A 158 14.23 1.88 -0.80
CA GLN A 158 15.15 1.06 -1.58
C GLN A 158 15.38 -0.31 -0.91
N LEU A 159 15.20 -1.38 -1.69
CA LEU A 159 15.32 -2.75 -1.22
C LEU A 159 16.60 -3.43 -1.68
N ILE A 160 17.05 -4.44 -0.91
CA ILE A 160 18.26 -5.22 -1.24
C ILE A 160 17.99 -6.21 -2.38
N LYS A 161 16.88 -6.97 -2.31
CA LYS A 161 16.66 -8.10 -3.22
C LYS A 161 16.00 -7.69 -4.54
N THR A 162 14.82 -7.06 -4.49
CA THR A 162 14.08 -6.65 -5.69
C THR A 162 13.23 -5.42 -5.41
N ASN A 163 13.42 -4.35 -6.20
CA ASN A 163 12.59 -3.14 -6.13
C ASN A 163 11.23 -3.31 -6.83
N HIS A 164 10.96 -4.43 -7.51
CA HIS A 164 9.70 -4.67 -8.23
C HIS A 164 8.61 -5.33 -7.38
N SER A 165 8.74 -5.32 -6.05
CA SER A 165 7.74 -5.91 -5.17
C SER A 165 6.71 -4.86 -4.77
N SER A 166 5.46 -5.09 -5.13
CA SER A 166 4.27 -4.38 -4.61
C SER A 166 4.24 -4.26 -3.09
N LEU A 167 4.97 -5.13 -2.39
CA LEU A 167 5.10 -5.15 -0.94
C LEU A 167 5.91 -3.98 -0.37
N ALA A 168 6.70 -3.28 -1.21
CA ALA A 168 7.54 -2.15 -0.82
C ALA A 168 6.83 -0.80 -0.95
N LEU A 169 5.69 -0.75 -1.63
CA LEU A 169 4.94 0.46 -1.91
C LEU A 169 4.07 0.82 -0.72
N SER A 170 3.96 2.11 -0.42
CA SER A 170 2.99 2.66 0.52
C SER A 170 2.28 3.85 -0.14
N ILE A 171 0.96 3.79 -0.28
CA ILE A 171 0.19 4.88 -0.90
C ILE A 171 0.32 6.13 -0.02
N ILE A 172 0.68 7.27 -0.60
CA ILE A 172 0.71 8.57 0.09
C ILE A 172 -0.40 9.50 -0.39
N ALA A 173 -0.92 9.28 -1.60
CA ALA A 173 -2.11 9.95 -2.11
C ALA A 173 -2.83 9.05 -3.10
N PHE A 174 -4.15 9.17 -3.15
CA PHE A 174 -5.02 8.44 -4.06
C PHE A 174 -6.25 9.28 -4.38
N TRP A 175 -6.69 9.31 -5.64
CA TRP A 175 -7.97 9.91 -6.02
C TRP A 175 -8.56 9.23 -7.24
N PHE A 176 -9.88 9.39 -7.41
CA PHE A 176 -10.61 8.94 -8.60
C PHE A 176 -10.50 10.02 -9.68
N GLY A 177 -9.88 9.71 -10.81
CA GLY A 177 -9.56 10.66 -11.88
C GLY A 177 -8.08 10.62 -12.28
N LYS A 178 -7.76 11.35 -13.35
CA LYS A 178 -6.41 11.42 -13.92
C LYS A 178 -5.47 12.30 -13.11
N ASP A 179 -4.18 12.18 -13.40
CA ASP A 179 -3.07 12.93 -12.81
C ASP A 179 -2.96 14.36 -13.36
N THR A 180 -4.07 15.11 -13.30
CA THR A 180 -4.03 16.53 -13.69
C THR A 180 -3.19 17.33 -12.69
N ARG A 181 -2.53 18.38 -13.18
CA ARG A 181 -1.71 19.28 -12.34
C ARG A 181 -2.49 19.82 -11.14
N CYS A 182 -3.75 20.20 -11.34
CA CYS A 182 -4.60 20.72 -10.25
C CYS A 182 -4.84 19.67 -9.16
N LEU A 183 -5.15 18.44 -9.55
CA LEU A 183 -5.38 17.34 -8.59
C LEU A 183 -4.07 16.95 -7.89
N MET A 184 -2.95 16.91 -8.60
CA MET A 184 -1.64 16.68 -8.00
C MET A 184 -1.27 17.78 -6.99
N GLU A 185 -1.39 19.05 -7.36
CA GLU A 185 -1.14 20.18 -6.46
C GLU A 185 -2.06 20.17 -5.24
N PHE A 186 -3.28 19.65 -5.35
CA PHE A 186 -4.21 19.53 -4.23
C PHE A 186 -3.86 18.34 -3.31
N PHE A 187 -3.85 17.12 -3.84
CA PHE A 187 -3.68 15.88 -3.06
C PHE A 187 -2.24 15.67 -2.57
N LEU A 188 -1.22 16.18 -3.27
CA LEU A 188 0.18 16.01 -2.86
C LEU A 188 0.72 17.16 -2.02
N LYS A 189 0.02 18.30 -1.90
CA LYS A 189 0.53 19.47 -1.14
C LYS A 189 1.00 19.12 0.27
N ARG A 190 0.15 18.44 1.02
CA ARG A 190 0.45 18.09 2.42
C ARG A 190 1.48 16.96 2.52
N PRO A 191 1.33 15.83 1.80
CA PRO A 191 2.38 14.81 1.75
C PRO A 191 3.76 15.36 1.38
N MET A 192 3.87 16.22 0.37
CA MET A 192 5.16 16.77 -0.06
C MET A 192 5.76 17.73 0.97
N ALA A 193 4.94 18.56 1.62
CA ALA A 193 5.42 19.44 2.69
C ALA A 193 5.98 18.65 3.89
N GLU A 194 5.35 17.55 4.25
CA GLU A 194 5.85 16.69 5.32
C GLU A 194 7.13 15.95 4.90
N MET A 195 7.17 15.51 3.66
CA MET A 195 8.36 14.88 3.06
C MET A 195 9.56 15.84 3.05
N ASP A 196 9.35 17.11 2.70
CA ASP A 196 10.40 18.14 2.76
C ASP A 196 10.90 18.35 4.19
N ARG A 197 9.98 18.39 5.18
CA ARG A 197 10.35 18.45 6.61
C ARG A 197 11.23 17.25 7.01
N ILE A 198 10.86 16.05 6.57
CA ILE A 198 11.59 14.81 6.86
C ILE A 198 12.97 14.83 6.20
N ASN A 199 13.06 15.24 4.93
CA ASN A 199 14.32 15.33 4.20
C ASN A 199 15.31 16.33 4.83
N GLN A 200 14.79 17.44 5.36
CA GLN A 200 15.61 18.46 6.01
C GLN A 200 16.09 18.04 7.40
N ASN A 201 15.22 17.42 8.21
CA ASN A 201 15.48 17.23 9.63
C ASN A 201 15.86 15.79 10.00
N GLY A 202 15.50 14.82 9.16
CA GLY A 202 15.42 13.41 9.53
C GLY A 202 14.32 13.14 10.55
N PHE A 203 14.30 11.92 11.07
CA PHE A 203 13.41 11.50 12.16
C PHE A 203 14.11 10.46 13.03
N ASP A 204 13.66 10.33 14.27
CA ASP A 204 14.20 9.35 15.21
C ASP A 204 13.28 8.14 15.31
N ILE A 205 13.87 6.96 15.29
CA ILE A 205 13.18 5.68 15.49
C ILE A 205 13.89 4.88 16.58
N MET A 206 13.10 4.15 17.36
CA MET A 206 13.61 3.21 18.35
C MET A 206 13.59 1.81 17.74
N ILE A 207 14.77 1.21 17.54
CA ILE A 207 14.91 -0.17 17.05
C ILE A 207 15.72 -0.94 18.08
N ASN A 208 15.19 -2.04 18.60
CA ASN A 208 15.84 -2.89 19.61
C ASN A 208 16.39 -2.07 20.79
N GLU A 209 15.54 -1.23 21.38
CA GLU A 209 15.88 -0.36 22.53
C GLU A 209 16.96 0.71 22.26
N LYS A 210 17.35 0.88 20.99
CA LYS A 210 18.33 1.87 20.58
C LYS A 210 17.68 2.96 19.75
N MET A 211 17.82 4.20 20.23
CA MET A 211 17.43 5.39 19.47
C MET A 211 18.46 5.64 18.37
N ALA A 212 17.97 5.76 17.14
CA ALA A 212 18.76 6.02 15.96
C ALA A 212 18.13 7.13 15.12
N LYS A 213 18.95 8.03 14.59
CA LYS A 213 18.50 9.08 13.68
C LYS A 213 18.50 8.56 12.24
N TRP A 214 17.39 8.72 11.54
CA TRP A 214 17.22 8.31 10.15
C TRP A 214 17.04 9.52 9.26
N VAL A 215 17.74 9.52 8.13
CA VAL A 215 17.76 10.64 7.19
C VAL A 215 17.66 10.10 5.77
N ASN A 216 16.90 10.78 4.92
CA ASN A 216 16.95 10.49 3.49
C ASN A 216 18.32 10.88 2.94
N ASN A 217 18.94 10.03 2.14
CA ASN A 217 20.24 10.32 1.56
C ASN A 217 20.09 11.27 0.35
N PRO A 218 20.57 12.52 0.43
CA PRO A 218 20.36 13.51 -0.62
C PRO A 218 21.16 13.23 -1.90
N THR A 219 22.21 12.39 -1.85
CA THR A 219 23.07 12.11 -3.01
C THR A 219 22.43 11.25 -4.10
N LEU A 220 21.25 10.68 -3.86
CA LEU A 220 20.45 9.93 -4.84
C LEU A 220 19.06 10.57 -5.07
N GLY A 221 18.81 11.74 -4.46
CA GLY A 221 17.52 12.47 -4.52
C GLY A 221 17.25 13.19 -5.84
N GLU A 222 18.09 13.05 -6.87
CA GLU A 222 17.84 13.63 -8.19
C GLU A 222 16.77 12.88 -9.01
N ILE A 223 16.31 11.72 -8.55
CA ILE A 223 15.44 10.84 -9.39
C ILE A 223 13.93 11.05 -9.17
N CYS A 224 13.49 11.94 -8.26
CA CYS A 224 12.03 12.17 -8.06
C CYS A 224 11.52 13.56 -8.45
N PHE A 225 12.33 14.61 -8.38
CA PHE A 225 11.86 15.96 -8.71
C PHE A 225 11.84 16.27 -10.21
N ALA A 226 12.62 15.56 -11.03
CA ALA A 226 12.71 15.84 -12.47
C ALA A 226 11.46 15.47 -13.27
N MET A 227 10.58 14.59 -12.77
CA MET A 227 9.37 14.16 -13.48
C MET A 227 8.13 15.02 -13.20
N ILE A 228 8.01 15.66 -12.04
CA ILE A 228 6.83 16.51 -11.74
C ILE A 228 6.98 17.92 -12.37
N GLY A 229 8.19 18.32 -12.76
CA GLY A 229 8.47 19.65 -13.33
C GLY A 229 8.88 19.72 -14.80
N ARG A 230 9.01 18.59 -15.55
CA ARG A 230 9.49 18.61 -16.96
C ARG A 230 8.84 17.63 -17.95
N ALA A 231 7.88 16.79 -17.56
CA ALA A 231 7.26 15.85 -18.49
C ALA A 231 5.96 16.43 -19.09
N ASP A 232 6.09 17.43 -19.96
CA ASP A 232 5.25 17.43 -21.15
C ASP A 232 5.74 16.28 -22.06
N ILE A 233 4.80 15.65 -22.77
CA ILE A 233 4.99 14.79 -23.97
C ILE A 233 4.72 13.27 -23.79
N GLU A 234 3.57 12.90 -24.36
CA GLU A 234 3.25 11.65 -25.09
C GLU A 234 2.97 10.35 -24.34
N GLY A 235 1.68 10.14 -24.09
CA GLY A 235 0.93 9.08 -24.77
C GLY A 235 1.42 7.65 -24.61
N SER A 236 0.97 6.98 -23.56
CA SER A 236 0.90 5.50 -23.56
C SER A 236 -0.51 5.04 -23.18
N LYS A 237 -1.27 4.66 -24.22
CA LYS A 237 -2.51 3.89 -24.12
C LYS A 237 -2.16 2.47 -23.66
N SER A 238 -2.80 1.98 -22.61
CA SER A 238 -3.00 0.54 -22.43
C SER A 238 -4.47 0.26 -22.15
N ASN A 239 -5.03 -0.61 -23.00
CA ASN A 239 -6.40 -1.11 -22.96
C ASN A 239 -6.41 -2.29 -21.99
N VAL A 240 -7.11 -2.18 -20.85
CA VAL A 240 -7.44 -3.33 -19.98
C VAL A 240 -8.83 -3.10 -19.39
N ASP A 241 -9.64 -4.16 -19.46
CA ASP A 241 -11.09 -4.20 -19.24
C ASP A 241 -11.61 -3.74 -17.87
N MET A 242 -12.81 -3.18 -17.91
CA MET A 242 -13.54 -2.36 -16.93
C MET A 242 -13.94 -3.02 -15.59
N ASP A 243 -13.47 -4.22 -15.24
CA ASP A 243 -13.96 -4.97 -14.05
C ASP A 243 -12.87 -5.66 -13.20
N SER A 244 -11.59 -5.40 -13.43
CA SER A 244 -10.50 -5.94 -12.60
C SER A 244 -9.91 -4.88 -11.67
N TRP A 245 -10.06 -5.06 -10.36
CA TRP A 245 -9.31 -4.28 -9.37
C TRP A 245 -7.79 -4.42 -9.62
N LEU A 246 -7.05 -3.35 -9.39
CA LEU A 246 -5.61 -3.23 -9.64
C LEU A 246 -4.77 -4.24 -8.82
N PRO A 247 -3.66 -4.76 -9.36
CA PRO A 247 -2.76 -5.62 -8.61
C PRO A 247 -2.11 -4.86 -7.45
N GLN A 248 -2.00 -5.58 -6.33
CA GLN A 248 -1.48 -5.16 -5.03
C GLN A 248 -0.64 -3.88 -5.01
N ALA A 249 -1.16 -2.87 -4.32
CA ALA A 249 -0.35 -1.84 -3.68
C ALA A 249 -1.08 -1.49 -2.38
N SER A 250 -0.51 -1.91 -1.25
CA SER A 250 -0.74 -1.38 0.11
C SER A 250 -2.08 -0.66 0.38
N TYR A 251 -2.98 -1.36 1.07
CA TYR A 251 -4.31 -0.91 1.48
C TYR A 251 -4.29 0.32 2.41
N PRO A 252 -5.14 1.33 2.14
CA PRO A 252 -5.87 2.06 3.18
C PRO A 252 -7.27 1.43 3.28
N CYS A 253 -7.48 0.49 4.19
CA CYS A 253 -8.84 0.06 4.50
C CYS A 253 -9.48 1.06 5.48
N GLY A 254 -10.24 2.02 4.94
CA GLY A 254 -11.17 2.88 5.67
C GLY A 254 -12.57 2.82 5.06
N ASN A 255 -13.60 2.89 5.89
CA ASN A 255 -15.00 2.58 5.57
C ASN A 255 -15.59 3.37 4.37
N PHE A 256 -16.05 2.67 3.33
CA PHE A 256 -17.12 3.15 2.46
C PHE A 256 -18.46 2.65 3.01
N SER A 257 -19.01 3.36 3.99
CA SER A 257 -20.42 3.26 4.34
C SER A 257 -21.02 4.65 4.21
N GLY A 258 -21.41 5.00 2.98
CA GLY A 258 -22.35 6.08 2.75
C GLY A 258 -23.68 5.69 3.39
N THR A 259 -24.13 6.46 4.36
CA THR A 259 -25.52 6.47 4.79
C THR A 259 -26.35 7.06 3.66
N SER A 260 -27.15 6.23 2.99
CA SER A 260 -28.29 6.68 2.20
C SER A 260 -29.55 6.45 3.03
N PHE A 261 -30.18 7.55 3.45
CA PHE A 261 -31.64 7.59 3.59
C PHE A 261 -32.21 8.04 2.23
#